data_AF-A0A968X3S0-F1
#
_entry.id   AF-A0A968X3S0-F1
#
_cell.length_a   1.000
_cell.length_b   1.000
_cell.length_c   1.000
_cell.angle_alpha   90.00
_cell.angle_beta   90.00
_cell.angle_gamma   90.00
#
_symmetry.space_group_name_H-M   'P 1'
#
loop_
_entity.id
_entity.type
_entity.pdbx_description
1 polymer ?
#
loop_
_entity_poly.entity_id
_entity_poly.type
_entity_poly.pdbx_seq_one_letter_code
_entity_poly.pdbx_strand_id
1 'polypeptide(L)'
;MPKFNWTWDDFEQAAMTIKEKAGKWGGNGLSNEQIWKSLYLGLGQWAFADNGYELGYTDDAPFIDHLKRVLRLQKAGAVADRAEQLATYEGKSVEQQPLAIGKSAIDSFWSNQVVAVQTAAGEARTIKLVPLPRPVGGKSSNYIKPSQFFSVTRDSKAPEEAAKFISFFTNDVAANEALFAERGVPISSKIREALTPKLGPSQKVMFDYVAEVSKDVQPIRPADPPGAADLFKNVFTPQVVDPVLFEKLSPEDAVALLRKEATAILAKNKK
;
A
#
# COMPACT_ATOMS: atom_id res chain seq x y z
N MET A 1 14.28 -14.46 4.05
CA MET A 1 12.98 -13.89 3.69
C MET A 1 12.00 -14.15 4.82
N PRO A 2 11.14 -13.20 5.18
CA PRO A 2 10.12 -13.43 6.21
C PRO A 2 9.08 -14.45 5.72
N LYS A 3 8.40 -15.10 6.66
CA LYS A 3 7.23 -15.92 6.37
C LYS A 3 6.07 -15.03 5.93
N PHE A 4 5.13 -15.54 5.13
CA PHE A 4 3.96 -14.77 4.66
C PHE A 4 3.00 -14.33 5.79
N ASN A 5 3.14 -14.94 6.97
CA ASN A 5 2.40 -14.58 8.17
C ASN A 5 3.22 -13.79 9.20
N TRP A 6 4.36 -13.22 8.79
CA TRP A 6 5.17 -12.35 9.65
C TRP A 6 4.37 -11.15 10.17
N THR A 7 4.79 -10.68 11.34
CA THR A 7 4.14 -9.65 12.12
C THR A 7 4.89 -8.32 12.04
N TRP A 8 4.25 -7.23 12.49
CA TRP A 8 4.94 -5.94 12.60
C TRP A 8 6.15 -5.96 13.54
N ASP A 9 6.18 -6.88 14.51
CA ASP A 9 7.33 -7.06 15.40
C ASP A 9 8.47 -7.79 14.69
N ASP A 10 8.15 -8.80 13.87
CA ASP A 10 9.13 -9.45 12.98
C ASP A 10 9.72 -8.43 11.99
N PHE A 11 8.88 -7.54 11.45
CA PHE A 11 9.33 -6.46 10.57
C PHE A 11 10.28 -5.50 11.29
N GLU A 12 9.93 -5.03 12.49
CA GLU A 12 10.78 -4.12 13.27
C GLU A 12 12.13 -4.76 13.56
N GLN A 13 12.15 -6.03 13.99
CA GLN A 13 13.39 -6.76 14.25
C GLN A 13 14.23 -6.96 12.98
N ALA A 14 13.59 -7.30 11.86
CA ALA A 14 14.26 -7.43 10.58
C ALA A 14 14.88 -6.10 10.14
N ALA A 15 14.15 -4.99 10.28
CA ALA A 15 14.61 -3.67 9.89
C ALA A 15 15.83 -3.22 10.72
N MET A 16 15.80 -3.44 12.04
CA MET A 16 16.95 -3.18 12.92
C MET A 16 18.16 -4.06 12.54
N THR A 17 17.94 -5.34 12.27
CA THR A 17 19.01 -6.28 11.87
C THR A 17 19.64 -5.87 10.54
N ILE A 18 18.85 -5.41 9.57
CA ILE A 18 19.34 -4.89 8.28
C ILE A 18 20.23 -3.68 8.51
N LYS A 19 19.79 -2.75 9.38
CA LYS A 19 20.58 -1.58 9.72
C LYS A 19 21.91 -1.96 10.35
N GLU A 20 21.90 -2.84 11.35
CA GLU A 20 23.09 -3.30 12.05
C GLU A 20 24.08 -4.02 11.13
N LYS A 21 23.60 -4.99 10.33
CA LYS A 21 24.49 -5.89 9.57
C LYS A 21 24.85 -5.39 8.18
N ALA A 22 23.97 -4.61 7.55
CA ALA A 22 24.16 -4.16 6.18
C ALA A 22 24.30 -2.63 6.05
N GLY A 23 24.11 -1.87 7.13
CA GLY A 23 24.18 -0.41 7.12
C GLY A 23 23.08 0.29 6.31
N LYS A 24 22.12 -0.47 5.76
CA LYS A 24 21.01 0.03 4.93
C LYS A 24 19.78 0.33 5.78
N TRP A 25 18.85 1.10 5.23
CA TRP A 25 17.51 1.15 5.83
C TRP A 25 16.81 -0.19 5.68
N GLY A 26 16.06 -0.55 6.70
CA GLY A 26 15.24 -1.76 6.78
C GLY A 26 13.77 -1.52 6.44
N GLY A 27 13.38 -0.31 6.02
CA GLY A 27 12.00 0.04 5.69
C GLY A 27 11.88 1.44 5.07
N ASN A 28 10.87 1.64 4.23
CA ASN A 28 10.31 2.95 3.87
C ASN A 28 8.85 2.80 3.39
N GLY A 29 8.14 3.93 3.31
CA GLY A 29 6.70 3.97 2.99
C GLY A 29 5.79 3.45 4.10
N LEU A 30 6.20 3.63 5.37
CA LEU A 30 5.51 3.03 6.52
C LEU A 30 4.37 3.88 7.09
N SER A 31 4.33 5.18 6.82
CA SER A 31 3.42 6.11 7.51
C SER A 31 2.28 6.68 6.64
N ASN A 32 2.02 6.10 5.46
CA ASN A 32 0.92 6.54 4.60
C ASN A 32 -0.45 6.02 5.05
N GLU A 33 -1.51 6.58 4.47
CA GLU A 33 -2.90 6.27 4.81
C GLU A 33 -3.31 4.84 4.46
N GLN A 34 -2.63 4.18 3.50
CA GLN A 34 -2.89 2.78 3.17
C GLN A 34 -2.32 1.84 4.23
N ILE A 35 -1.18 2.19 4.85
CA ILE A 35 -0.66 1.41 5.99
C ILE A 35 -1.61 1.55 7.17
N TRP A 36 -2.07 2.77 7.48
CA TRP A 36 -3.10 2.99 8.51
C TRP A 36 -4.34 2.11 8.28
N LYS A 37 -4.90 2.12 7.07
CA LYS A 37 -6.03 1.26 6.68
C LYS A 37 -5.73 -0.24 6.85
N SER A 38 -4.55 -0.68 6.44
CA SER A 38 -4.14 -2.10 6.45
C SER A 38 -3.83 -2.64 7.85
N LEU A 39 -3.42 -1.79 8.79
CA LEU A 39 -3.29 -2.16 10.20
C LEU A 39 -4.64 -2.66 10.75
N TYR A 40 -5.69 -1.86 10.57
CA TYR A 40 -7.04 -2.22 11.01
C TYR A 40 -7.64 -3.37 10.20
N LEU A 41 -7.29 -3.50 8.92
CA LEU A 41 -7.69 -4.67 8.12
C LEU A 41 -7.23 -5.98 8.73
N GLY A 42 -5.98 -6.03 9.22
CA GLY A 42 -5.43 -7.19 9.91
C GLY A 42 -6.15 -7.52 11.24
N LEU A 43 -6.85 -6.54 11.82
CA LEU A 43 -7.70 -6.69 13.01
C LEU A 43 -9.16 -7.01 12.65
N GLY A 44 -9.49 -7.20 11.38
CA GLY A 44 -10.86 -7.40 10.90
C GLY A 44 -11.71 -6.13 10.85
N GLN A 45 -11.09 -4.96 10.99
CA GLN A 45 -11.71 -3.64 10.94
C GLN A 45 -11.26 -2.87 9.68
N TRP A 46 -11.63 -1.60 9.56
CA TRP A 46 -11.15 -0.72 8.51
C TRP A 46 -11.06 0.72 9.02
N ALA A 47 -10.38 1.60 8.28
CA ALA A 47 -10.31 3.02 8.64
C ALA A 47 -11.69 3.69 8.72
N PHE A 48 -12.59 3.33 7.81
CA PHE A 48 -13.93 3.91 7.68
C PHE A 48 -15.00 2.84 7.89
N ALA A 49 -16.10 3.22 8.54
CA ALA A 49 -17.27 2.36 8.66
C ALA A 49 -17.96 2.19 7.30
N ASP A 50 -18.72 1.09 7.14
CA ASP A 50 -19.39 0.80 5.87
C ASP A 50 -20.47 1.83 5.50
N ASN A 51 -20.98 2.58 6.48
CA ASN A 51 -21.89 3.71 6.25
C ASN A 51 -21.19 4.97 5.71
N GLY A 52 -19.86 5.05 5.79
CA GLY A 52 -19.06 6.19 5.31
C GLY A 52 -19.16 7.47 6.15
N TYR A 53 -19.70 7.40 7.35
CA TYR A 53 -20.02 8.56 8.20
C TYR A 53 -19.19 8.66 9.47
N GLU A 54 -18.35 7.66 9.74
CA GLU A 54 -17.53 7.55 10.93
C GLU A 54 -16.32 6.65 10.69
N LEU A 55 -15.39 6.65 11.64
CA LEU A 55 -14.27 5.71 11.63
C LEU A 55 -14.77 4.28 11.80
N GLY A 56 -14.13 3.35 11.11
CA GLY A 56 -14.50 1.92 11.12
C GLY A 56 -13.89 1.13 12.29
N TYR A 57 -13.29 1.82 13.25
CA TYR A 57 -12.62 1.25 14.40
C TYR A 57 -12.78 2.15 15.63
N THR A 58 -12.76 1.52 16.81
CA THR A 58 -12.94 2.18 18.11
C THR A 58 -11.65 2.29 18.92
N ASP A 59 -10.72 1.36 18.72
CA ASP A 59 -9.44 1.32 19.44
C ASP A 59 -8.34 1.99 18.62
N ASP A 60 -7.75 3.07 19.15
CA ASP A 60 -6.67 3.83 18.52
C ASP A 60 -5.28 3.20 18.72
N ALA A 61 -5.14 2.27 19.67
CA ALA A 61 -3.86 1.68 20.06
C ALA A 61 -3.06 1.11 18.88
N PRO A 62 -3.67 0.39 17.90
CA PRO A 62 -2.92 -0.18 16.77
C PRO A 62 -2.16 0.86 15.96
N PHE A 63 -2.76 2.05 15.74
CA PHE A 63 -2.08 3.10 14.97
C PHE A 63 -1.07 3.87 15.83
N ILE A 64 -1.38 4.12 17.10
CA ILE A 64 -0.46 4.71 18.07
C ILE A 64 0.82 3.87 18.16
N ASP A 65 0.69 2.55 18.33
CA ASP A 65 1.82 1.63 18.43
C ASP A 65 2.63 1.55 17.14
N HIS A 66 1.96 1.65 15.99
CA HIS A 66 2.64 1.73 14.71
C HIS A 66 3.46 3.02 14.56
N LEU A 67 2.91 4.19 14.92
CA LEU A 67 3.65 5.44 14.89
C LEU A 67 4.86 5.43 15.85
N LYS A 68 4.69 4.86 17.04
CA LYS A 68 5.81 4.62 17.98
C LYS A 68 6.89 3.72 17.37
N ARG A 69 6.49 2.67 16.64
CA ARG A 69 7.42 1.78 15.91
C ARG A 69 8.21 2.55 14.86
N VAL A 70 7.55 3.36 14.03
CA VAL A 70 8.24 4.18 13.02
C VAL A 70 9.23 5.15 13.69
N LEU A 71 8.88 5.77 14.82
CA LEU A 71 9.80 6.60 15.60
C LEU A 71 11.00 5.84 16.14
N ARG A 72 10.82 4.62 16.67
CA ARG A 72 11.94 3.78 17.14
C ARG A 72 12.89 3.44 15.98
N LEU A 73 12.34 3.06 14.82
CA LEU A 73 13.13 2.78 13.63
C LEU A 73 13.88 4.03 13.13
N GLN A 74 13.24 5.20 13.14
CA GLN A 74 13.86 6.47 12.76
C GLN A 74 15.02 6.81 13.70
N LYS A 75 14.82 6.72 15.02
CA LYS A 75 15.86 6.99 16.03
C LYS A 75 17.04 6.03 15.94
N ALA A 76 16.81 4.79 15.52
CA ALA A 76 17.87 3.82 15.24
C ALA A 76 18.57 4.04 13.88
N GLY A 77 18.11 5.00 13.07
CA GLY A 77 18.58 5.22 11.71
C GLY A 77 18.31 4.04 10.76
N ALA A 78 17.34 3.19 11.13
CA ALA A 78 16.91 2.02 10.36
C ALA A 78 15.90 2.39 9.26
N VAL A 79 15.37 3.61 9.27
CA VAL A 79 14.62 4.24 8.17
C VAL A 79 15.12 5.67 8.00
N ALA A 80 14.81 6.28 6.85
CA ALA A 80 15.05 7.72 6.64
C ALA A 80 14.26 8.55 7.66
N ASP A 81 14.83 9.65 8.15
CA ASP A 81 14.07 10.61 8.94
C ASP A 81 13.02 11.35 8.09
N ARG A 82 12.04 11.97 8.77
CA ARG A 82 10.94 12.64 8.06
C ARG A 82 11.40 13.79 7.16
N ALA A 83 12.45 14.52 7.53
CA ALA A 83 12.97 15.62 6.72
C ALA A 83 13.58 15.10 5.41
N GLU A 84 14.39 14.04 5.49
CA GLU A 84 14.99 13.39 4.32
C GLU A 84 13.93 12.77 3.41
N GLN A 85 12.91 12.13 4.00
CA GLN A 85 11.77 11.58 3.25
C GLN A 85 11.07 12.65 2.41
N LEU A 86 10.69 13.76 3.04
CA LEU A 86 9.99 14.88 2.39
C LEU A 86 10.84 15.55 1.31
N ALA A 87 12.12 15.80 1.61
CA ALA A 87 13.01 16.51 0.69
C ALA A 87 13.41 15.66 -0.52
N THR A 88 13.58 14.35 -0.33
CA THR A 88 14.29 13.51 -1.31
C THR A 88 13.37 12.54 -2.04
N TYR A 89 12.38 11.96 -1.35
CA TYR A 89 11.66 10.78 -1.85
C TYR A 89 10.16 11.00 -2.04
N GLU A 90 9.55 11.88 -1.25
CA GLU A 90 8.12 12.15 -1.36
C GLU A 90 7.79 12.80 -2.72
N GLY A 91 6.74 12.29 -3.36
CA GLY A 91 6.33 12.71 -4.70
C GLY A 91 7.27 12.30 -5.85
N LYS A 92 8.34 11.53 -5.59
CA LYS A 92 9.23 11.00 -6.63
C LYS A 92 8.68 9.72 -7.25
N SER A 93 9.18 9.40 -8.44
CA SER A 93 8.80 8.16 -9.14
C SER A 93 9.28 6.91 -8.40
N VAL A 94 8.73 5.76 -8.76
CA VAL A 94 9.07 4.45 -8.16
C VAL A 94 10.57 4.13 -8.30
N GLU A 95 11.16 4.50 -9.43
CA GLU A 95 12.57 4.29 -9.77
C GLU A 95 13.52 5.07 -8.87
N GLN A 96 13.03 6.16 -8.26
CA GLN A 96 13.80 7.04 -7.38
C GLN A 96 13.62 6.69 -5.89
N GLN A 97 12.74 5.74 -5.57
CA GLN A 97 12.48 5.36 -4.20
C GLN A 97 13.65 4.58 -3.58
N PRO A 98 13.81 4.62 -2.24
CA PRO A 98 14.95 4.05 -1.54
C PRO A 98 15.30 2.59 -1.89
N LEU A 99 14.32 1.70 -2.07
CA LEU A 99 14.59 0.32 -2.50
C LEU A 99 15.20 0.25 -3.90
N ALA A 100 14.64 1.00 -4.85
CA ALA A 100 15.08 1.02 -6.24
C ALA A 100 16.53 1.53 -6.34
N ILE A 101 16.86 2.62 -5.64
CA ILE A 101 18.23 3.18 -5.64
C ILE A 101 19.18 2.51 -4.63
N GLY A 102 18.70 1.48 -3.91
CA GLY A 102 19.54 0.61 -3.06
C GLY A 102 19.88 1.16 -1.67
N LYS A 103 19.20 2.23 -1.23
CA LYS A 103 19.29 2.84 0.10
C LYS A 103 18.52 2.07 1.17
N SER A 104 17.36 1.52 0.80
CA SER A 104 16.56 0.62 1.65
C SER A 104 16.61 -0.82 1.13
N ALA A 105 16.48 -1.78 2.03
CA ALA A 105 16.31 -3.19 1.72
C ALA A 105 14.83 -3.62 1.66
N ILE A 106 13.93 -2.84 2.26
CA ILE A 106 12.49 -3.09 2.26
C ILE A 106 11.76 -1.78 1.99
N ASP A 107 10.80 -1.81 1.07
CA ASP A 107 9.86 -0.70 0.80
C ASP A 107 8.44 -1.24 0.65
N SER A 108 7.47 -0.38 0.94
CA SER A 108 6.05 -0.65 0.71
C SER A 108 5.62 -0.14 -0.67
N PHE A 109 5.22 -1.06 -1.56
CA PHE A 109 4.72 -0.77 -2.90
C PHE A 109 3.48 -1.61 -3.23
N TRP A 110 2.72 -1.16 -4.22
CA TRP A 110 1.76 -2.03 -4.91
C TRP A 110 2.51 -3.06 -5.76
N SER A 111 2.00 -4.29 -5.83
CA SER A 111 2.71 -5.42 -6.45
C SER A 111 3.10 -5.19 -7.91
N ASN A 112 2.31 -4.43 -8.67
CA ASN A 112 2.61 -4.08 -10.06
C ASN A 112 3.85 -3.20 -10.22
N GLN A 113 4.23 -2.44 -9.19
CA GLN A 113 5.38 -1.55 -9.23
C GLN A 113 6.72 -2.32 -9.20
N VAL A 114 6.72 -3.63 -8.92
CA VAL A 114 7.94 -4.46 -8.88
C VAL A 114 8.72 -4.43 -10.19
N VAL A 115 8.03 -4.27 -11.33
CA VAL A 115 8.68 -4.20 -12.65
C VAL A 115 9.56 -2.95 -12.72
N ALA A 116 9.00 -1.78 -12.40
CA ALA A 116 9.75 -0.51 -12.38
C ALA A 116 10.88 -0.52 -11.34
N VAL A 117 10.61 -1.04 -10.13
CA VAL A 117 11.64 -1.17 -9.08
C VAL A 117 12.77 -2.07 -9.54
N GLN A 118 12.48 -3.24 -10.13
CA GLN A 118 13.51 -4.17 -10.57
C GLN A 118 14.33 -3.63 -11.75
N THR A 119 13.69 -2.92 -12.69
CA THR A 119 14.39 -2.26 -13.79
C THR A 119 15.35 -1.19 -13.28
N ALA A 120 14.89 -0.29 -12.40
CA ALA A 120 15.74 0.72 -11.77
C ALA A 120 16.82 0.11 -10.87
N ALA A 121 16.52 -1.03 -10.24
CA ALA A 121 17.46 -1.72 -9.38
C ALA A 121 18.63 -2.35 -10.17
N GLY A 122 18.43 -2.64 -11.45
CA GLY A 122 19.34 -3.40 -12.31
C GLY A 122 19.29 -4.89 -12.04
N GLU A 123 19.75 -5.68 -13.01
CA GLU A 123 19.64 -7.15 -12.99
C GLU A 123 20.50 -7.83 -11.90
N ALA A 124 21.52 -7.13 -11.39
CA ALA A 124 22.39 -7.63 -10.32
C ALA A 124 21.68 -7.76 -8.96
N ARG A 125 20.51 -7.13 -8.79
CA ARG A 125 19.69 -7.24 -7.57
C ARG A 125 18.44 -8.03 -7.87
N THR A 126 18.06 -8.94 -6.99
CA THR A 126 16.78 -9.65 -7.08
C THR A 126 15.78 -9.04 -6.10
N ILE A 127 14.73 -8.41 -6.64
CA ILE A 127 13.61 -7.90 -5.86
C ILE A 127 12.60 -9.03 -5.64
N LYS A 128 12.12 -9.17 -4.40
CA LYS A 128 11.09 -10.13 -4.01
C LYS A 128 9.93 -9.39 -3.36
N LEU A 129 8.73 -9.92 -3.54
CA LEU A 129 7.52 -9.42 -2.89
C LEU A 129 7.14 -10.32 -1.71
N VAL A 130 6.72 -9.68 -0.62
CA VAL A 130 6.19 -10.32 0.58
C VAL A 130 4.95 -9.53 1.03
N PRO A 131 3.98 -10.18 1.69
CA PRO A 131 2.79 -9.50 2.18
C PRO A 131 3.14 -8.43 3.21
N LEU A 132 2.27 -7.42 3.34
CA LEU A 132 2.36 -6.51 4.48
C LEU A 132 2.37 -7.30 5.80
N PRO A 133 3.17 -6.88 6.80
CA PRO A 133 3.13 -7.51 8.12
C PRO A 133 1.74 -7.41 8.73
N ARG A 134 1.35 -8.41 9.52
CA ARG A 134 0.05 -8.45 10.20
C ARG A 134 0.16 -8.18 11.70
N PRO A 135 -0.93 -7.81 12.38
CA PRO A 135 -0.97 -7.81 13.85
C PRO A 135 -0.71 -9.22 14.40
N VAL A 136 -0.10 -9.31 15.59
CA VAL A 136 0.10 -10.59 16.29
C VAL A 136 -1.27 -11.24 16.54
N GLY A 137 -1.45 -12.49 16.11
CA GLY A 137 -2.73 -13.20 16.19
C GLY A 137 -3.83 -12.66 15.28
N GLY A 138 -3.52 -11.66 14.44
CA GLY A 138 -4.46 -11.06 13.49
C GLY A 138 -4.59 -11.83 12.17
N LYS A 139 -5.51 -11.35 11.34
CA LYS A 139 -5.70 -11.78 9.95
C LYS A 139 -4.69 -11.12 9.03
N SER A 140 -4.66 -11.52 7.77
CA SER A 140 -3.86 -10.83 6.74
C SER A 140 -4.21 -9.33 6.67
N SER A 141 -3.20 -8.47 6.57
CA SER A 141 -3.36 -7.03 6.30
C SER A 141 -3.44 -6.72 4.80
N ASN A 142 -3.58 -7.73 3.95
CA ASN A 142 -3.58 -7.58 2.49
C ASN A 142 -4.99 -7.86 1.93
N TYR A 143 -5.29 -7.20 0.81
CA TYR A 143 -6.49 -7.43 0.00
C TYR A 143 -6.12 -7.32 -1.48
N ILE A 144 -6.92 -7.93 -2.36
CA ILE A 144 -6.74 -7.77 -3.80
C ILE A 144 -7.38 -6.46 -4.23
N LYS A 145 -6.54 -5.45 -4.47
CA LYS A 145 -6.96 -4.13 -4.94
C LYS A 145 -7.09 -4.13 -6.47
N PRO A 146 -8.27 -3.79 -7.03
CA PRO A 146 -8.38 -3.44 -8.45
C PRO A 146 -7.46 -2.26 -8.73
N SER A 147 -6.51 -2.44 -9.65
CA SER A 147 -5.53 -1.41 -9.98
C SER A 147 -6.21 -0.17 -10.53
N GLN A 148 -7.14 -0.37 -11.47
CA GLN A 148 -7.87 0.66 -12.21
C GLN A 148 -9.24 0.13 -12.64
N PHE A 149 -10.14 1.06 -12.97
CA PHE A 149 -11.44 0.74 -13.56
C PHE A 149 -11.63 1.55 -14.85
N PHE A 150 -12.25 0.93 -15.85
CA PHE A 150 -12.95 1.67 -16.89
C PHE A 150 -14.39 1.95 -16.43
N SER A 151 -14.91 3.11 -16.79
CA SER A 151 -16.29 3.51 -16.52
C SER A 151 -16.90 4.15 -17.76
N VAL A 152 -18.18 3.86 -18.02
CA VAL A 152 -18.95 4.48 -19.10
C VAL A 152 -19.89 5.48 -18.45
N THR A 153 -19.80 6.75 -18.83
CA THR A 153 -20.74 7.78 -18.37
C THR A 153 -22.15 7.49 -18.87
N ARG A 154 -23.16 7.75 -18.03
CA ARG A 154 -24.57 7.67 -18.39
C ARG A 154 -24.91 8.49 -19.64
N ASP A 155 -24.16 9.57 -19.88
CA ASP A 155 -24.45 10.50 -20.97
C ASP A 155 -23.74 10.13 -22.29
N SER A 156 -23.07 8.95 -22.33
CA SER A 156 -22.35 8.47 -23.52
C SER A 156 -23.29 8.32 -24.71
N LYS A 157 -22.83 8.79 -25.88
CA LYS A 157 -23.56 8.62 -27.16
C LYS A 157 -23.29 7.28 -27.84
N ALA A 158 -22.35 6.49 -27.33
CA ALA A 158 -22.00 5.17 -27.85
C ALA A 158 -21.72 4.17 -26.70
N PRO A 159 -22.70 3.88 -25.84
CA PRO A 159 -22.49 3.01 -24.68
C PRO A 159 -22.14 1.57 -25.07
N GLU A 160 -22.71 1.05 -26.16
CA GLU A 160 -22.43 -0.30 -26.65
C GLU A 160 -21.00 -0.44 -27.18
N GLU A 161 -20.53 0.52 -27.98
CA GLU A 161 -19.15 0.51 -28.48
C GLU A 161 -18.12 0.71 -27.37
N ALA A 162 -18.44 1.55 -26.37
CA ALA A 162 -17.62 1.67 -25.17
C ALA A 162 -17.52 0.34 -24.40
N ALA A 163 -18.63 -0.40 -24.25
CA ALA A 163 -18.62 -1.71 -23.62
C ALA A 163 -17.83 -2.75 -24.43
N LYS A 164 -17.93 -2.74 -25.77
CA LYS A 164 -17.13 -3.59 -26.65
C LYS A 164 -15.63 -3.29 -26.50
N PHE A 165 -15.25 -2.01 -26.44
CA PHE A 165 -13.86 -1.62 -26.20
C PHE A 165 -13.35 -2.10 -24.85
N ILE A 166 -14.13 -1.94 -23.78
CA ILE A 166 -13.74 -2.46 -22.46
C ILE A 166 -13.54 -3.98 -22.52
N SER A 167 -14.46 -4.70 -23.16
CA SER A 167 -14.33 -6.16 -23.31
C SER A 167 -13.08 -6.55 -24.12
N PHE A 168 -12.81 -5.88 -25.24
CA PHE A 168 -11.57 -6.05 -26.00
C PHE A 168 -10.34 -5.83 -25.11
N PHE A 169 -10.29 -4.72 -24.39
CA PHE A 169 -9.17 -4.37 -23.52
C PHE A 169 -8.93 -5.42 -22.42
N THR A 170 -9.99 -5.98 -21.83
CA THR A 170 -9.86 -6.91 -20.70
C THR A 170 -9.80 -8.39 -21.07
N ASN A 171 -10.34 -8.78 -22.22
CA ASN A 171 -10.58 -10.19 -22.57
C ASN A 171 -9.94 -10.64 -23.89
N ASP A 172 -9.41 -9.72 -24.71
CA ASP A 172 -8.71 -10.08 -25.93
C ASP A 172 -7.23 -10.42 -25.65
N VAL A 173 -6.76 -11.53 -26.23
CA VAL A 173 -5.40 -12.03 -26.01
C VAL A 173 -4.38 -11.12 -26.68
N ALA A 174 -4.60 -10.71 -27.94
CA ALA A 174 -3.66 -9.87 -28.66
C ALA A 174 -3.53 -8.48 -27.99
N ALA A 175 -4.64 -7.91 -27.52
CA ALA A 175 -4.63 -6.69 -26.73
C ALA A 175 -3.78 -6.84 -25.46
N ASN A 176 -3.97 -7.93 -24.71
CA ASN A 176 -3.25 -8.14 -23.46
C ASN A 176 -1.79 -8.58 -23.65
N GLU A 177 -1.44 -9.14 -24.79
CA GLU A 177 -0.03 -9.33 -25.18
C GLU A 177 0.68 -8.01 -25.42
N ALA A 178 -0.01 -7.00 -25.96
CA ALA A 178 0.52 -5.65 -26.10
C ALA A 178 0.58 -4.89 -24.76
N LEU A 179 -0.45 -5.01 -23.91
CA LEU A 179 -0.52 -4.33 -22.60
C LEU A 179 0.40 -4.98 -21.56
N PHE A 180 0.60 -6.29 -21.68
CA PHE A 180 1.60 -7.08 -20.97
C PHE A 180 1.64 -6.92 -19.44
N ALA A 181 0.45 -6.88 -18.83
CA ALA A 181 0.23 -6.78 -17.38
C ALA A 181 0.86 -5.54 -16.70
N GLU A 182 1.07 -4.45 -17.45
CA GLU A 182 1.59 -3.18 -16.91
C GLU A 182 0.64 -2.59 -15.86
N ARG A 183 -0.68 -2.73 -16.06
CA ARG A 183 -1.73 -2.29 -15.12
C ARG A 183 -2.03 -3.33 -14.02
N GLY A 184 -1.10 -4.25 -13.76
CA GLY A 184 -1.25 -5.34 -12.82
C GLY A 184 -1.73 -6.64 -13.46
N VAL A 185 -1.91 -7.66 -12.61
CA VAL A 185 -2.29 -9.01 -13.02
C VAL A 185 -3.70 -8.99 -13.64
N PRO A 186 -3.87 -9.47 -14.89
CA PRO A 186 -5.18 -9.50 -15.53
C PRO A 186 -6.23 -10.29 -14.74
N ILE A 187 -7.45 -9.76 -14.68
CA ILE A 187 -8.58 -10.40 -13.98
C ILE A 187 -9.01 -11.72 -14.66
N SER A 188 -8.88 -11.79 -15.98
CA SER A 188 -9.27 -12.94 -16.79
C SER A 188 -8.25 -14.07 -16.63
N SER A 189 -8.68 -15.25 -16.18
CA SER A 189 -7.83 -16.44 -16.11
C SER A 189 -7.27 -16.82 -17.48
N LYS A 190 -8.09 -16.74 -18.53
CA LYS A 190 -7.68 -16.97 -19.93
C LYS A 190 -6.50 -16.08 -20.33
N ILE A 191 -6.55 -14.79 -19.98
CA ILE A 191 -5.46 -13.87 -20.28
C ILE A 191 -4.22 -14.21 -19.45
N ARG A 192 -4.38 -14.53 -18.16
CA ARG A 192 -3.24 -14.94 -17.32
C ARG A 192 -2.54 -16.18 -17.86
N GLU A 193 -3.29 -17.19 -18.28
CA GLU A 193 -2.76 -18.41 -18.89
C GLU A 193 -1.99 -18.11 -20.19
N ALA A 194 -2.54 -17.25 -21.06
CA ALA A 194 -1.88 -16.86 -22.31
C ALA A 194 -0.59 -16.05 -22.10
N LEU A 195 -0.54 -15.21 -21.06
CA LEU A 195 0.63 -14.38 -20.76
C LEU A 195 1.72 -15.13 -19.98
N THR A 196 1.35 -16.10 -19.14
CA THR A 196 2.28 -16.85 -18.27
C THR A 196 3.55 -17.33 -18.97
N PRO A 197 3.51 -17.98 -20.16
CA PRO A 197 4.73 -18.45 -20.84
C PRO A 197 5.60 -17.32 -21.41
N LYS A 198 5.08 -16.08 -21.48
CA LYS A 198 5.78 -14.92 -22.05
C LYS A 198 6.44 -14.04 -20.99
N LEU A 199 6.06 -14.17 -19.71
CA LEU A 199 6.45 -13.26 -18.64
C LEU A 199 7.97 -13.18 -18.48
N GLY A 200 8.49 -11.95 -18.37
CA GLY A 200 9.85 -11.71 -17.89
C GLY A 200 9.98 -12.01 -16.39
N PRO A 201 11.21 -12.09 -15.85
CA PRO A 201 11.47 -12.46 -14.46
C PRO A 201 10.69 -11.62 -13.43
N SER A 202 10.68 -10.29 -13.57
CA SER A 202 9.99 -9.38 -12.65
C SER A 202 8.47 -9.54 -12.67
N GLN A 203 7.91 -9.79 -13.85
CA GLN A 203 6.47 -10.02 -14.00
C GLN A 203 6.07 -11.36 -13.42
N LYS A 204 6.92 -12.39 -13.57
CA LYS A 204 6.72 -13.67 -12.90
C LYS A 204 6.68 -13.50 -11.38
N VAL A 205 7.56 -12.66 -10.80
CA VAL A 205 7.51 -12.33 -9.37
C VAL A 205 6.16 -11.72 -8.98
N MET A 206 5.62 -10.79 -9.78
CA MET A 206 4.28 -10.22 -9.54
C MET A 206 3.19 -11.28 -9.61
N PHE A 207 3.17 -12.12 -10.65
CA PHE A 207 2.14 -13.16 -10.84
C PHE A 207 2.17 -14.19 -9.73
N ASP A 208 3.36 -14.73 -9.41
CA ASP A 208 3.56 -15.70 -8.33
C ASP A 208 3.11 -15.10 -6.99
N TYR A 209 3.47 -13.84 -6.71
CA TYR A 209 3.07 -13.16 -5.48
C TYR A 209 1.56 -12.97 -5.38
N VAL A 210 0.90 -12.51 -6.45
CA VAL A 210 -0.56 -12.33 -6.44
C VAL A 210 -1.26 -13.68 -6.27
N ALA A 211 -0.79 -14.75 -6.92
CA ALA A 211 -1.34 -16.09 -6.75
C ALA A 211 -1.17 -16.62 -5.31
N GLU A 212 -0.01 -16.38 -4.70
CA GLU A 212 0.27 -16.83 -3.34
C GLU A 212 -0.51 -16.02 -2.29
N VAL A 213 -0.45 -14.69 -2.36
CA VAL A 213 -1.11 -13.81 -1.38
C VAL A 213 -2.63 -14.00 -1.42
N SER A 214 -3.21 -14.27 -2.59
CA SER A 214 -4.66 -14.51 -2.75
C SER A 214 -5.20 -15.69 -1.92
N LYS A 215 -4.34 -16.58 -1.44
CA LYS A 215 -4.72 -17.68 -0.52
C LYS A 215 -5.04 -17.19 0.89
N ASP A 216 -4.52 -16.02 1.28
CA ASP A 216 -4.70 -15.40 2.60
C ASP A 216 -4.79 -13.87 2.49
N VAL A 217 -5.96 -13.40 2.07
CA VAL A 217 -6.32 -11.98 2.00
C VAL A 217 -7.64 -11.72 2.73
N GLN A 218 -7.87 -10.46 3.08
CA GLN A 218 -9.19 -9.98 3.49
C GLN A 218 -9.99 -9.50 2.27
N PRO A 219 -11.34 -9.54 2.35
CA PRO A 219 -12.19 -8.92 1.33
C PRO A 219 -11.84 -7.45 1.14
N ILE A 220 -11.94 -6.97 -0.10
CA ILE A 220 -11.84 -5.55 -0.38
C ILE A 220 -12.96 -4.79 0.36
N ARG A 221 -12.60 -3.65 0.96
CA ARG A 221 -13.55 -2.76 1.63
C ARG A 221 -14.18 -1.78 0.64
N PRO A 222 -15.32 -1.14 0.97
CA PRO A 222 -15.91 -0.10 0.13
C PRO A 222 -14.91 0.98 -0.24
N ALA A 223 -15.20 1.71 -1.32
CA ALA A 223 -14.42 2.89 -1.69
C ALA A 223 -14.39 3.89 -0.52
N ASP A 224 -13.28 4.63 -0.41
CA ASP A 224 -13.12 5.65 0.63
C ASP A 224 -14.29 6.65 0.55
N PRO A 225 -14.89 7.07 1.69
CA PRO A 225 -16.08 7.91 1.71
C PRO A 225 -15.79 9.34 1.24
N PRO A 226 -16.83 10.13 0.89
CA PRO A 226 -16.67 11.57 0.68
C PRO A 226 -15.95 12.22 1.89
N GLY A 227 -15.06 13.18 1.63
CA GLY A 227 -14.25 13.80 2.68
C GLY A 227 -12.99 13.02 3.07
N ALA A 228 -12.80 11.76 2.66
CA ALA A 228 -11.56 11.02 2.95
C ALA A 228 -10.32 11.71 2.34
N ALA A 229 -10.43 12.24 1.12
CA ALA A 229 -9.34 12.99 0.49
C ALA A 229 -8.96 14.27 1.28
N ASP A 230 -9.97 14.95 1.84
CA ASP A 230 -9.77 16.12 2.70
C ASP A 230 -9.09 15.73 4.01
N LEU A 231 -9.56 14.64 4.64
CA LEU A 231 -8.94 14.06 5.82
C LEU A 231 -7.47 13.73 5.58
N PHE A 232 -7.13 13.08 4.46
CA PHE A 232 -5.75 12.71 4.15
C PHE A 232 -4.85 13.93 3.94
N LYS A 233 -5.31 14.85 3.08
CA LYS A 233 -4.52 16.00 2.66
C LYS A 233 -4.33 17.02 3.78
N ASN A 234 -5.37 17.26 4.59
CA ASN A 234 -5.41 18.37 5.52
C ASN A 234 -5.26 17.96 6.99
N VAL A 235 -5.41 16.68 7.34
CA VAL A 235 -5.31 16.20 8.72
C VAL A 235 -4.27 15.09 8.85
N PHE A 236 -4.46 13.95 8.20
CA PHE A 236 -3.67 12.73 8.41
C PHE A 236 -2.16 12.99 8.21
N THR A 237 -1.76 13.55 7.08
CA THR A 237 -0.32 13.83 6.87
C THR A 237 0.15 15.04 7.69
N PRO A 238 -0.40 16.26 7.50
CA PRO A 238 0.21 17.47 8.05
C PRO A 238 -0.02 17.67 9.56
N GLN A 239 -1.08 17.08 10.15
CA GLN A 239 -1.42 17.29 11.57
C GLN A 239 -1.15 16.05 12.44
N VAL A 240 -0.96 14.88 11.83
CA VAL A 240 -0.75 13.61 12.57
C VAL A 240 0.63 13.04 12.25
N VAL A 241 0.86 12.60 11.01
CA VAL A 241 2.12 11.93 10.64
C VAL A 241 3.31 12.86 10.75
N ASP A 242 3.25 14.05 10.16
CA ASP A 242 4.38 14.99 10.14
C ASP A 242 4.76 15.45 11.56
N PRO A 243 3.83 15.95 12.40
CA PRO A 243 4.19 16.39 13.75
C PRO A 243 4.72 15.26 14.62
N VAL A 244 4.22 14.03 14.46
CA VAL A 244 4.74 12.87 15.20
C VAL A 244 6.16 12.53 14.76
N LEU A 245 6.41 12.42 13.45
CA LEU A 245 7.73 12.02 12.95
C LEU A 245 8.78 13.14 13.05
N PHE A 246 8.36 14.40 13.22
CA PHE A 246 9.20 15.52 13.65
C PHE A 246 9.32 15.65 15.18
N GLU A 247 8.72 14.71 15.92
CA GLU A 247 8.74 14.66 17.40
C GLU A 247 8.18 15.93 18.06
N LYS A 248 7.22 16.59 17.40
CA LYS A 248 6.50 17.78 17.88
C LYS A 248 5.19 17.43 18.58
N LEU A 249 4.67 16.24 18.34
CA LEU A 249 3.45 15.74 18.96
C LEU A 249 3.63 14.27 19.35
N SER A 250 3.04 13.85 20.48
CA SER A 250 3.02 12.44 20.84
C SER A 250 2.13 11.64 19.88
N PRO A 251 2.41 10.36 19.60
CA PRO A 251 1.51 9.50 18.85
C PRO A 251 0.08 9.48 19.41
N GLU A 252 -0.07 9.48 20.73
CA GLU A 252 -1.36 9.50 21.43
C GLU A 252 -2.15 10.77 21.12
N ASP A 253 -1.55 11.95 21.30
CA ASP A 253 -2.22 13.24 21.07
C ASP A 253 -2.57 13.40 19.58
N ALA A 254 -1.67 12.97 18.70
CA ALA A 254 -1.86 13.03 17.26
C ALA A 254 -3.03 12.14 16.78
N VAL A 255 -3.14 10.92 17.31
CA VAL A 255 -4.25 10.02 16.95
C VAL A 255 -5.56 10.46 17.59
N ALA A 256 -5.54 11.04 18.80
CA ALA A 256 -6.71 11.68 19.37
C ALA A 256 -7.22 12.85 18.50
N LEU A 257 -6.30 13.66 17.97
CA LEU A 257 -6.62 14.71 16.99
C LEU A 257 -7.20 14.11 15.70
N LEU A 258 -6.59 13.05 15.16
CA LEU A 258 -7.10 12.36 13.98
C LEU A 258 -8.55 11.92 14.18
N ARG A 259 -8.86 11.26 15.31
CA ARG A 259 -10.21 10.80 15.62
C ARG A 259 -11.20 11.95 15.66
N LYS A 260 -10.87 13.02 16.38
CA LYS A 260 -11.72 14.21 16.49
C LYS A 260 -12.03 14.81 15.12
N GLU A 261 -11.00 15.08 14.32
CA GLU A 261 -11.16 15.71 13.01
C GLU A 261 -11.84 14.77 12.00
N ALA A 262 -11.51 13.48 12.00
CA ALA A 262 -12.18 12.49 11.16
C ALA A 262 -13.67 12.38 11.48
N THR A 263 -14.04 12.34 12.76
CA THR A 263 -15.46 12.35 13.16
C THR A 263 -16.17 13.60 12.64
N ALA A 264 -15.56 14.78 12.76
CA ALA A 264 -16.16 16.02 12.28
C ALA A 264 -16.29 16.07 10.75
N ILE A 265 -15.29 15.60 10.01
CA ILE A 265 -15.30 15.57 8.53
C ILE A 265 -16.34 14.57 8.03
N LEU A 266 -16.31 13.33 8.53
CA LEU A 266 -17.17 12.25 8.05
C LEU A 266 -18.64 12.45 8.43
N ALA A 267 -18.93 13.09 9.58
CA ALA A 267 -20.30 13.39 9.98
C ALA A 267 -21.04 14.29 8.99
N LYS A 268 -20.34 15.12 8.20
CA LYS A 268 -20.94 15.99 7.16
C LYS A 268 -21.59 15.19 6.02
N ASN A 269 -21.27 13.91 5.91
CA ASN A 269 -21.85 13.02 4.92
C ASN A 269 -23.22 12.46 5.34
N LYS A 270 -23.58 12.55 6.64
CA LYS A 270 -24.91 12.17 7.12
C LYS A 270 -25.92 13.16 6.55
N LYS A 271 -26.71 12.70 5.58
CA LYS A 271 -27.86 13.43 5.05
C LYS A 271 -29.07 13.26 5.96
#